data_AF-A0A7C6TZZ0-F1
#
_entry.id   AF-A0A7C6TZZ0-F1
#
_cell.length_a   1.000
_cell.length_b   1.000
_cell.length_c   1.000
_cell.angle_alpha   90.00
_cell.angle_beta   90.00
_cell.angle_gamma   90.00
#
_symmetry.space_group_name_H-M   'P 1'
#
loop_
_entity.id
_entity.type
_entity.pdbx_description
1 polymer ?
#
loop_
_entity_poly.entity_id
_entity_poly.type
_entity_poly.pdbx_seq_one_letter_code
_entity_poly.pdbx_strand_id
1 'polypeptide(L)'
;MDRASLLSLLSEEKNLLQYLIELSLDEREGIINGDMELIVSSRAKKEEAGDRLKRLEARRIALAGRETLSEAAASLPETERRELLALGEEIKKLARRVKALNTTNIFLLKKDLAYLKHLEEKAFSRLTALPYNGKGQLRKASRESLTSMMA
;
A
#
# COMPACT_ATOMS: atom_id res chain seq x y z
N MET A 1 15.97 33.21 -2.24
CA MET A 1 15.18 32.02 -2.58
C MET A 1 14.03 32.45 -3.46
N ASP A 2 13.84 31.86 -4.65
CA ASP A 2 12.74 32.25 -5.54
C ASP A 2 11.42 31.61 -5.06
N ARG A 3 10.50 32.46 -4.57
CA ARG A 3 9.20 32.07 -4.03
C ARG A 3 8.35 31.34 -5.05
N ALA A 4 8.36 31.80 -6.30
CA ALA A 4 7.55 31.21 -7.36
C ALA A 4 7.96 29.75 -7.61
N SER A 5 9.28 29.49 -7.57
CA SER A 5 9.84 28.15 -7.69
C SER A 5 9.44 27.22 -6.54
N LEU A 6 9.43 27.69 -5.28
CA LEU A 6 9.01 26.86 -4.14
C LEU A 6 7.51 26.53 -4.17
N LEU A 7 6.67 27.53 -4.44
CA LEU A 7 5.22 27.34 -4.50
C LEU A 7 4.82 26.39 -5.64
N SER A 8 5.48 26.51 -6.80
CA SER A 8 5.30 25.57 -7.90
C SER A 8 5.67 24.15 -7.47
N LEU A 9 6.82 23.97 -6.82
CA LEU A 9 7.29 22.66 -6.38
C LEU A 9 6.34 22.01 -5.36
N LEU A 10 5.89 22.76 -4.37
CA LEU A 10 4.93 22.26 -3.36
C LEU A 10 3.56 21.97 -3.97
N SER A 11 3.13 22.74 -4.97
CA SER A 11 1.90 22.46 -5.72
C SER A 11 2.01 21.19 -6.55
N GLU A 12 3.16 20.96 -7.20
CA GLU A 12 3.45 19.69 -7.89
C GLU A 12 3.44 18.51 -6.92
N GLU A 13 4.04 18.67 -5.73
CA GLU A 13 4.05 17.64 -4.69
C GLU A 13 2.64 17.31 -4.20
N LYS A 14 1.82 18.33 -3.94
CA LYS A 14 0.41 18.17 -3.57
C LYS A 14 -0.35 17.37 -4.63
N ASN A 15 -0.25 17.76 -5.89
CA ASN A 15 -0.95 17.09 -6.98
C ASN A 15 -0.50 15.64 -7.13
N LEU A 16 0.80 15.37 -6.95
CA LEU A 16 1.35 14.03 -7.01
C LEU A 16 0.88 13.15 -5.84
N LEU A 17 0.74 13.72 -4.64
CA LEU A 17 0.15 13.03 -3.49
C LEU A 17 -1.35 12.74 -3.68
N GLN A 18 -2.09 13.65 -4.31
CA GLN A 18 -3.50 13.40 -4.68
C GLN A 18 -3.60 12.25 -5.70
N TYR A 19 -2.75 12.26 -6.72
CA TYR A 19 -2.69 11.17 -7.70
C TYR A 19 -2.31 9.83 -7.04
N LEU A 20 -1.37 9.83 -6.09
CA LEU A 20 -1.05 8.62 -5.32
C LEU A 20 -2.22 8.12 -4.49
N ILE A 21 -3.08 9.01 -3.97
CA ILE A 21 -4.31 8.61 -3.28
C ILE A 21 -5.24 7.87 -4.25
N GLU A 22 -5.45 8.40 -5.45
CA GLU A 22 -6.29 7.77 -6.48
C GLU A 22 -5.74 6.39 -6.84
N LEU A 23 -4.45 6.28 -7.16
CA LEU A 23 -3.83 4.99 -7.47
C LEU A 23 -3.89 3.98 -6.30
N SER A 24 -3.80 4.44 -5.05
CA SER A 24 -3.97 3.60 -3.87
C SER A 24 -5.43 3.15 -3.69
N LEU A 25 -6.41 3.93 -4.16
CA LEU A 25 -7.82 3.52 -4.15
C LEU A 25 -8.09 2.51 -5.29
N ASP A 26 -7.55 2.75 -6.48
CA ASP A 26 -7.66 1.81 -7.61
C ASP A 26 -7.05 0.45 -7.26
N GLU A 27 -5.86 0.43 -6.65
CA GLU A 27 -5.26 -0.82 -6.16
C GLU A 27 -6.17 -1.51 -5.14
N ARG A 28 -6.80 -0.75 -4.22
CA ARG A 28 -7.70 -1.33 -3.24
C ARG A 28 -8.91 -1.99 -3.89
N GLU A 29 -9.51 -1.31 -4.86
CA GLU A 29 -10.61 -1.85 -5.63
C GLU A 29 -10.20 -3.12 -6.35
N GLY A 30 -9.02 -3.12 -6.97
CA GLY A 30 -8.44 -4.32 -7.58
C GLY A 30 -8.27 -5.48 -6.58
N ILE A 31 -7.76 -5.21 -5.37
CA ILE A 31 -7.64 -6.21 -4.30
C ILE A 31 -9.01 -6.77 -3.90
N ILE A 32 -10.00 -5.91 -3.69
CA ILE A 32 -11.35 -6.31 -3.26
C ILE A 32 -12.03 -7.17 -4.33
N ASN A 33 -11.88 -6.81 -5.60
CA ASN A 33 -12.52 -7.47 -6.73
C ASN A 33 -11.72 -8.66 -7.28
N GLY A 34 -10.47 -8.85 -6.84
CA GLY A 34 -9.56 -9.85 -7.40
C GLY A 34 -9.06 -9.51 -8.81
N ASP A 35 -9.12 -8.23 -9.21
CA ASP A 35 -8.65 -7.75 -10.51
C ASP A 35 -7.12 -7.56 -10.48
N MET A 36 -6.41 -8.57 -10.98
CA MET A 36 -4.96 -8.57 -11.02
C MET A 36 -4.37 -7.54 -11.98
N GLU A 37 -5.06 -7.20 -13.08
CA GLU A 37 -4.57 -6.21 -14.03
C GLU A 37 -4.61 -4.81 -13.41
N LEU A 38 -5.69 -4.49 -12.70
CA LEU A 38 -5.80 -3.24 -11.96
C LEU A 38 -4.76 -3.13 -10.85
N ILE A 39 -4.51 -4.22 -10.09
CA ILE A 39 -3.46 -4.24 -9.06
C ILE A 39 -2.07 -3.98 -9.66
N VAL A 40 -1.72 -4.69 -10.73
CA VAL A 40 -0.39 -4.58 -11.36
C VAL A 40 -0.19 -3.19 -11.96
N SER A 41 -1.18 -2.70 -12.72
CA SER A 41 -1.09 -1.38 -13.37
C SER A 41 -1.05 -0.23 -12.36
N SER A 42 -1.87 -0.27 -11.30
CA SER A 42 -1.85 0.73 -10.23
C SER A 42 -0.54 0.69 -9.44
N ARG A 43 0.04 -0.49 -9.23
CA ARG A 43 1.34 -0.63 -8.57
C ARG A 43 2.47 -0.02 -9.40
N ALA A 44 2.54 -0.28 -10.70
CA ALA A 44 3.56 0.29 -11.58
C ALA A 44 3.48 1.83 -11.60
N LYS A 45 2.27 2.40 -11.73
CA LYS A 45 2.05 3.84 -11.68
C LYS A 45 2.45 4.46 -10.34
N LYS A 46 2.20 3.76 -9.21
CA LYS A 46 2.63 4.23 -7.88
C LYS A 46 4.14 4.26 -7.72
N GLU A 47 4.85 3.31 -8.32
CA GLU A 47 6.32 3.28 -8.30
C GLU A 47 6.88 4.48 -9.06
N GLU A 48 6.37 4.75 -10.26
CA GLU A 48 6.74 5.93 -11.04
C GLU A 48 6.45 7.24 -10.29
N ALA A 49 5.25 7.36 -9.70
CA ALA A 49 4.87 8.52 -8.91
C ALA A 49 5.74 8.67 -7.64
N GLY A 50 6.12 7.56 -7.01
CA GLY A 50 7.04 7.54 -5.86
C GLY A 50 8.44 8.04 -6.23
N ASP A 51 8.96 7.64 -7.38
CA ASP A 51 10.24 8.15 -7.88
C ASP A 51 10.17 9.63 -8.26
N ARG A 52 9.03 10.07 -8.79
CA ARG A 52 8.79 11.50 -9.05
C ARG A 52 8.74 12.32 -7.75
N LEU A 53 8.15 11.80 -6.68
CA LEU A 53 8.20 12.44 -5.35
C LEU A 53 9.64 12.55 -4.83
N LYS A 54 10.46 11.49 -4.94
CA LYS A 54 11.87 11.55 -4.54
C LYS A 54 12.64 12.63 -5.31
N ARG A 55 12.38 12.77 -6.62
CA ARG A 55 12.98 13.82 -7.44
C ARG A 55 12.52 15.22 -7.02
N LEU A 56 11.24 15.40 -6.69
CA LEU A 56 10.74 16.68 -6.17
C LEU A 56 11.39 17.04 -4.83
N GLU A 57 11.52 16.07 -3.92
CA GLU A 57 12.18 16.32 -2.63
C GLU A 57 13.67 16.67 -2.81
N ALA A 58 14.37 16.00 -3.72
CA ALA A 58 15.75 16.35 -4.05
C ALA A 58 15.85 17.80 -4.61
N ARG A 59 14.90 18.21 -5.46
CA ARG A 59 14.82 19.59 -5.96
C ARG A 59 14.50 20.59 -4.85
N ARG A 60 13.61 20.23 -3.91
CA ARG A 60 13.29 21.05 -2.74
C ARG A 60 14.53 21.27 -1.89
N ILE A 61 15.27 20.21 -1.60
CA ILE A 61 16.52 20.27 -0.82
C ILE A 61 17.58 21.10 -1.56
N ALA A 62 17.68 21.00 -2.88
CA ALA A 62 18.61 21.84 -3.65
C ALA A 62 18.24 23.33 -3.61
N LEU A 63 16.95 23.66 -3.57
CA LEU A 63 16.44 25.05 -3.59
C LEU A 63 16.42 25.72 -2.20
N ALA A 64 16.02 24.97 -1.17
CA ALA A 64 15.81 25.49 0.19
C ALA A 64 16.84 24.96 1.20
N GLY A 65 17.81 24.16 0.75
CA GLY A 65 18.73 23.47 1.65
C GLY A 65 17.99 22.49 2.56
N ARG A 66 18.42 22.45 3.82
CA ARG A 66 17.76 21.65 4.88
C ARG A 66 16.78 22.47 5.71
N GLU A 67 16.47 23.70 5.29
CA GLU A 67 15.56 24.54 6.02
C GLU A 67 14.17 23.92 6.07
N THR A 68 13.52 24.06 7.22
CA THR A 68 12.13 23.66 7.36
C THR A 68 11.22 24.64 6.62
N LEU A 69 10.03 24.18 6.25
CA LEU A 69 9.02 25.03 5.60
C LEU A 69 8.65 26.24 6.47
N SER A 70 8.76 26.12 7.80
CA SER A 70 8.56 27.21 8.75
C SER A 70 9.71 28.22 8.76
N GLU A 71 10.95 27.75 8.61
CA GLU A 71 12.13 28.62 8.48
C GLU A 71 12.10 29.39 7.15
N ALA A 72 11.80 28.70 6.04
CA ALA A 72 11.66 29.32 4.74
C ALA A 72 10.53 30.37 4.69
N ALA A 73 9.47 30.18 5.50
CA ALA A 73 8.34 31.09 5.57
C ALA A 73 8.57 32.29 6.52
N ALA A 74 9.61 32.27 7.36
CA ALA A 74 9.84 33.30 8.38
C ALA A 74 10.21 34.67 7.80
N SER A 75 10.80 34.69 6.61
CA SER A 75 11.22 35.90 5.89
C SER A 75 10.14 36.45 4.94
N LEU A 76 8.98 35.79 4.84
CA LEU A 76 7.90 36.17 3.93
C LEU A 76 6.88 37.12 4.59
N PRO A 77 6.20 37.98 3.81
CA PRO A 77 5.03 38.74 4.26
C PRO A 77 3.96 37.83 4.87
N GLU A 78 3.18 38.34 5.84
CA GLU A 78 2.29 37.50 6.65
C GLU A 78 1.23 36.73 5.86
N THR A 79 0.66 37.35 4.81
CA THR A 79 -0.30 36.69 3.92
C THR A 79 0.32 35.49 3.21
N GLU A 80 1.52 35.67 2.67
CA GLU A 80 2.27 34.64 1.93
C GLU A 80 2.77 33.54 2.86
N ARG A 81 3.21 33.91 4.07
CA ARG A 81 3.57 32.96 5.13
C ARG A 81 2.40 32.04 5.45
N ARG A 82 1.18 32.58 5.58
CA ARG A 82 -0.02 31.79 5.86
C ARG A 82 -0.35 30.82 4.72
N GLU A 83 -0.29 31.28 3.47
CA GLU A 83 -0.53 30.44 2.29
C GLU A 83 0.47 29.27 2.22
N LEU A 84 1.75 29.56 2.39
CA LEU A 84 2.81 28.56 2.31
C LEU A 84 2.70 27.51 3.42
N LEU A 85 2.41 27.94 4.65
CA LEU A 85 2.20 27.03 5.78
C LEU A 85 0.92 26.19 5.62
N ALA A 86 -0.16 26.79 5.10
CA ALA A 86 -1.39 26.05 4.82
C ALA A 86 -1.18 24.95 3.78
N LEU A 87 -0.43 25.25 2.71
CA LEU A 87 -0.05 24.26 1.70
C LEU A 87 0.81 23.14 2.30
N GLY A 88 1.76 23.48 3.16
CA GLY A 88 2.59 22.49 3.88
C GLY A 88 1.76 21.55 4.76
N GLU A 89 0.76 22.07 5.49
CA GLU A 89 -0.14 21.24 6.29
C GLU A 89 -1.05 20.36 5.42
N GLU A 90 -1.50 20.86 4.27
CA GLU A 90 -2.25 20.07 3.31
C GLU A 90 -1.43 18.89 2.76
N ILE A 91 -0.19 19.14 2.36
CA ILE A 91 0.76 18.11 1.91
C ILE A 91 0.96 17.05 3.00
N LYS A 92 1.20 17.46 4.25
CA LYS A 92 1.33 16.52 5.38
C LYS A 92 0.07 15.67 5.56
N LYS A 93 -1.12 16.27 5.45
CA LYS A 93 -2.39 15.55 5.55
C LYS A 93 -2.53 14.52 4.42
N LEU A 94 -2.20 14.89 3.19
CA LEU A 94 -2.24 13.99 2.04
C LEU A 94 -1.23 12.84 2.20
N ALA A 95 0.01 13.12 2.61
CA ALA A 95 1.01 12.11 2.86
C ALA A 95 0.59 11.10 3.94
N ARG A 96 -0.01 11.58 5.05
CA ARG A 96 -0.60 10.71 6.08
C ARG A 96 -1.72 9.83 5.50
N ARG A 97 -2.56 10.39 4.63
CA ARG A 97 -3.63 9.64 3.96
C ARG A 97 -3.09 8.56 3.03
N VAL A 98 -2.10 8.86 2.19
CA VAL A 98 -1.40 7.87 1.34
C VAL A 98 -0.84 6.73 2.19
N LYS A 99 -0.14 7.06 3.28
CA LYS A 99 0.42 6.07 4.20
C LYS A 99 -0.66 5.16 4.82
N ALA A 100 -1.77 5.75 5.26
CA ALA A 100 -2.89 4.99 5.81
C ALA A 100 -3.50 4.06 4.76
N LEU A 101 -3.75 4.56 3.53
CA LEU A 101 -4.30 3.77 2.44
C LEU A 101 -3.41 2.58 2.08
N ASN A 102 -2.11 2.81 1.90
CA ASN A 102 -1.15 1.75 1.61
C ASN A 102 -1.09 0.71 2.74
N THR A 103 -1.15 1.14 4.00
CA THR A 103 -1.18 0.24 5.16
C THR A 103 -2.42 -0.66 5.12
N THR A 104 -3.59 -0.10 4.81
CA THR A 104 -4.83 -0.86 4.63
C THR A 104 -4.71 -1.87 3.48
N ASN A 105 -4.16 -1.45 2.33
CA ASN A 105 -4.03 -2.35 1.17
C ASN A 105 -3.09 -3.52 1.47
N ILE A 106 -1.97 -3.27 2.16
CA ILE A 106 -1.07 -4.32 2.66
C ILE A 106 -1.81 -5.28 3.61
N PHE A 107 -2.66 -4.76 4.50
CA PHE A 107 -3.44 -5.59 5.42
C PHE A 107 -4.43 -6.49 4.68
N LEU A 108 -5.13 -5.97 3.66
CA LEU A 108 -6.04 -6.75 2.81
C LEU A 108 -5.30 -7.91 2.14
N LEU A 109 -4.17 -7.63 1.48
CA LEU A 109 -3.34 -8.66 0.85
C LEU A 109 -2.85 -9.72 1.84
N LYS A 110 -2.43 -9.30 3.05
CA LYS A 110 -2.01 -10.25 4.10
C LYS A 110 -3.17 -11.14 4.56
N LYS A 111 -4.36 -10.58 4.69
CA LYS A 111 -5.57 -11.32 5.05
C LYS A 111 -5.90 -12.36 3.99
N ASP A 112 -5.87 -11.99 2.71
CA ASP A 112 -6.17 -12.90 1.61
C ASP A 112 -5.11 -14.02 1.51
N LEU A 113 -3.83 -13.68 1.68
CA LEU A 113 -2.76 -14.68 1.74
C LEU A 113 -2.92 -15.64 2.94
N ALA A 114 -3.31 -15.15 4.11
CA ALA A 114 -3.55 -15.99 5.28
C ALA A 114 -4.73 -16.94 5.05
N TYR A 115 -5.79 -16.46 4.38
CA TYR A 115 -6.93 -17.30 4.01
C TYR A 115 -6.52 -18.39 3.01
N LEU A 116 -5.72 -18.06 2.00
CA LEU A 116 -5.19 -19.05 1.05
C LEU A 116 -4.34 -20.11 1.74
N LYS A 117 -3.46 -19.73 2.67
CA LYS A 117 -2.67 -20.68 3.47
C LYS A 117 -3.53 -21.62 4.31
N HIS A 118 -4.59 -21.10 4.92
CA HIS A 118 -5.54 -21.91 5.68
C HIS A 118 -6.30 -22.91 4.79
N LEU A 119 -6.70 -22.49 3.60
CA LEU A 119 -7.32 -23.39 2.61
C LEU A 119 -6.33 -24.46 2.14
N GLU A 120 -5.08 -24.09 1.89
CA GLU A 120 -3.99 -25.00 1.53
C GLU A 120 -3.82 -26.08 2.63
N GLU A 121 -3.62 -25.67 3.88
CA GLU A 121 -3.50 -26.59 5.01
C GLU A 121 -4.68 -27.55 5.13
N LYS A 122 -5.91 -27.07 4.92
CA LYS A 122 -7.13 -27.91 4.93
C LYS A 122 -7.24 -28.85 3.73
N ALA A 123 -6.84 -28.41 2.55
CA ALA A 123 -6.88 -29.23 1.34
C ALA A 123 -5.81 -30.33 1.39
N PHE A 124 -4.60 -30.00 1.84
CA PHE A 124 -3.47 -30.94 1.92
C PHE A 124 -3.56 -31.88 3.12
N SER A 125 -4.12 -31.46 4.26
CA SER A 125 -4.41 -32.38 5.37
C SER A 125 -5.42 -33.48 5.01
N ARG A 126 -6.33 -33.22 4.06
CA ARG A 126 -7.23 -34.25 3.51
C ARG A 126 -6.51 -35.23 2.58
N LEU A 127 -5.47 -34.79 1.86
CA LEU A 127 -4.68 -35.64 0.98
C LEU A 127 -3.78 -36.62 1.76
N THR A 128 -3.28 -36.23 2.93
CA THR A 128 -2.52 -37.13 3.82
C THR A 128 -3.39 -38.05 4.66
N ALA A 129 -4.68 -37.71 4.83
CA ALA A 129 -5.70 -38.55 5.44
C ALA A 129 -6.33 -39.56 4.45
N LEU A 130 -5.93 -39.56 3.19
CA LEU A 130 -6.37 -40.57 2.23
C LEU A 130 -5.94 -41.95 2.73
N PRO A 131 -6.82 -42.95 2.70
CA PRO A 131 -6.52 -44.26 3.24
C PRO A 131 -5.54 -45.03 2.36
N TYR A 132 -4.87 -44.40 1.38
CA TYR A 132 -3.99 -45.05 0.42
C TYR A 132 -2.52 -44.79 0.76
N ASN A 133 -1.67 -45.81 0.68
CA ASN A 133 -0.22 -45.65 0.77
C ASN A 133 0.36 -45.10 -0.54
N GLY A 134 1.65 -44.76 -0.57
CA GLY A 134 2.34 -44.25 -1.77
C GLY A 134 2.42 -45.23 -2.96
N LYS A 135 1.82 -46.42 -2.85
CA LYS A 135 1.62 -47.40 -3.92
C LYS A 135 0.14 -47.53 -4.33
N GLY A 136 -0.74 -46.64 -3.85
CA GLY A 136 -2.18 -46.65 -4.13
C GLY A 136 -2.96 -47.76 -3.41
N GLN A 137 -2.41 -48.40 -2.37
CA GLN A 137 -3.11 -49.46 -1.64
C GLN A 137 -3.76 -48.94 -0.37
N LEU A 138 -4.98 -49.41 -0.08
CA LEU A 138 -5.68 -49.14 1.18
C LEU A 138 -4.81 -49.57 2.38
N ARG A 139 -4.39 -48.62 3.20
CA ARG A 139 -3.88 -48.83 4.55
C ARG A 139 -4.99 -49.53 5.33
N LYS A 140 -4.73 -50.76 5.79
CA LYS A 140 -5.67 -51.49 6.65
C LYS A 140 -5.95 -50.61 7.87
N ALA A 141 -7.15 -50.03 7.93
CA ALA A 141 -7.65 -49.39 9.13
C ALA A 141 -7.68 -50.46 10.23
N SER A 142 -7.01 -50.21 11.35
CA SER A 142 -7.29 -50.96 12.57
C SER A 142 -8.77 -50.76 12.89
N ARG A 143 -9.42 -51.86 13.30
CA ARG A 143 -10.88 -52.03 13.42
C ARG A 143 -11.58 -51.07 14.41
N GLU A 144 -10.85 -50.13 15.02
CA GLU A 144 -11.35 -49.20 16.02
C GLU A 144 -11.91 -47.89 15.44
N SER A 145 -11.62 -47.54 14.18
CA SER A 145 -12.07 -46.25 13.62
C SER A 145 -13.40 -46.29 12.85
N LEU A 146 -14.00 -47.47 12.63
CA LEU A 146 -15.23 -47.61 11.84
C LEU A 146 -16.52 -47.36 12.63
N THR A 147 -16.47 -47.38 13.97
CA THR A 147 -17.65 -47.11 14.81
C THR A 147 -17.85 -45.63 15.13
N SER A 148 -16.87 -44.74 14.91
CA SER A 148 -17.01 -43.30 15.19
C SER A 148 -17.42 -42.45 13.98
N MET A 149 -17.60 -43.04 12.79
CA MET A 149 -18.05 -42.33 11.59
C MET A 149 -19.54 -42.51 11.27
N MET A 150 -20.30 -43.22 12.12
CA MET A 150 -21.75 -43.38 12.01
C MET A 150 -22.54 -42.91 13.24
N ALA A 151 -21.92 -42.13 14.14
CA ALA A 151 -22.58 -41.47 15.27
C ALA A 151 -22.53 -39.96 15.11
#